data_AF-A0A094EFI8-F1
#
_entry.id   AF-A0A094EFI8-F1
#
_cell.length_a   1.000
_cell.length_b   1.000
_cell.length_c   1.000
_cell.angle_alpha   90.00
_cell.angle_beta   90.00
_cell.angle_gamma   90.00
#
_symmetry.space_group_name_H-M   'P 1'
#
loop_
_entity.id
_entity.type
_entity.pdbx_description
1 polymer ?
#
loop_
_entity_poly.entity_id
_entity_poly.type
_entity_poly.pdbx_seq_one_letter_code
_entity_poly.pdbx_strand_id
1 'polypeptide(L)'
;MPLRSLYPEDDHNRVRPILRAAFASLEIIEEFCSVRDELFLDTVYPTNEPKVWSFWPHLEHLALYNVDVASSEFLVALRRCERLTKLVLTRPDGLEECIEDSEFPPLPHLQRVIIVNTAEGHRQWPLFRRPTSRSCFLGRIFTATPHFSPATYMAEPTAAARGGIDRLLVSINVPMPAGRDGYDAEVCQEWVRNHAIDGSLWKLHGAPISRDMEQTLLC
;
A
#
# COMPACT_ATOMS: atom_id res chain seq x y z
N MET A 1 -5.23 3.21 -16.10
CA MET A 1 -6.52 3.37 -16.83
C MET A 1 -7.59 3.71 -15.80
N PRO A 2 -8.67 4.46 -16.12
CA PRO A 2 -9.72 4.77 -15.16
C PRO A 2 -10.76 3.64 -15.09
N LEU A 3 -10.43 2.51 -14.47
CA LEU A 3 -11.30 1.32 -14.47
C LEU A 3 -12.57 1.51 -13.64
N ARG A 4 -12.58 2.49 -12.74
CA ARG A 4 -13.76 2.99 -12.02
C ARG A 4 -14.69 3.88 -12.87
N SER A 5 -14.39 4.17 -14.13
CA SER A 5 -15.32 4.94 -14.98
C SER A 5 -16.50 4.12 -15.50
N LEU A 6 -16.48 2.79 -15.31
CA LEU A 6 -17.56 1.87 -15.67
C LEU A 6 -17.81 0.95 -14.48
N TYR A 7 -18.90 1.15 -13.75
CA TYR A 7 -19.26 0.31 -12.61
C TYR A 7 -19.87 -1.03 -13.08
N PRO A 8 -19.88 -2.08 -12.21
CA PRO A 8 -20.49 -3.37 -12.54
C PRO A 8 -21.93 -3.26 -13.04
N GLU A 9 -22.73 -2.39 -12.43
CA GLU A 9 -24.16 -2.20 -12.74
C GLU A 9 -24.37 -1.60 -14.14
N ASP A 10 -23.40 -0.83 -14.61
CA ASP A 10 -23.42 -0.12 -15.89
C ASP A 10 -22.76 -0.92 -17.03
N ASP A 11 -22.22 -2.11 -16.76
CA ASP A 11 -21.48 -2.92 -17.74
C ASP A 11 -22.37 -3.70 -18.72
N HIS A 12 -23.25 -2.99 -19.42
CA HIS A 12 -24.17 -3.57 -20.40
C HIS A 12 -23.46 -4.30 -21.54
N ASN A 13 -22.22 -3.90 -21.85
CA ASN A 13 -21.41 -4.46 -22.93
C ASN A 13 -20.46 -5.59 -22.47
N ARG A 14 -20.51 -5.98 -21.19
CA ARG A 14 -19.66 -7.04 -20.60
C ARG A 14 -18.16 -6.80 -20.81
N VAL A 15 -17.73 -5.55 -20.74
CA VAL A 15 -16.32 -5.16 -20.86
C VAL A 15 -15.55 -5.56 -19.61
N ARG A 16 -16.14 -5.48 -18.41
CA ARG A 16 -15.44 -5.76 -17.15
C ARG A 16 -15.02 -7.22 -17.03
N PRO A 17 -15.85 -8.24 -17.34
CA PRO A 17 -15.40 -9.64 -17.37
C PRO A 17 -14.24 -9.87 -18.34
N ILE A 18 -14.24 -9.22 -19.50
CA ILE A 18 -13.16 -9.34 -20.50
C ILE A 18 -11.87 -8.74 -19.95
N LEU A 19 -11.92 -7.51 -19.40
CA LEU A 19 -10.77 -6.87 -18.79
C LEU A 19 -10.24 -7.70 -17.63
N ARG A 20 -11.12 -8.17 -16.74
CA ARG A 20 -10.76 -9.00 -15.59
C ARG A 20 -10.03 -10.27 -16.03
N ALA A 21 -10.55 -10.99 -17.03
CA ALA A 21 -9.91 -12.18 -17.58
C ALA A 21 -8.54 -11.86 -18.20
N ALA A 22 -8.46 -10.77 -18.98
CA ALA A 22 -7.22 -10.34 -19.59
C ALA A 22 -6.15 -10.00 -18.54
N PHE A 23 -6.49 -9.21 -17.52
CA PHE A 23 -5.56 -8.88 -16.44
C PHE A 23 -5.15 -10.11 -15.62
N ALA A 24 -6.09 -11.02 -15.33
CA ALA A 24 -5.78 -12.23 -14.60
C ALA A 24 -4.79 -13.15 -15.36
N SER A 25 -4.79 -13.12 -16.69
CA SER A 25 -3.87 -13.91 -17.54
C SER A 25 -2.45 -13.34 -17.66
N LEU A 26 -2.13 -12.21 -17.04
CA LEU A 26 -0.81 -11.58 -17.14
C LEU A 26 0.20 -12.22 -16.15
N GLU A 27 0.51 -13.50 -16.35
CA GLU A 27 1.25 -14.32 -15.37
C GLU A 27 2.71 -13.89 -15.15
N ILE A 28 3.33 -13.22 -16.13
CA ILE A 28 4.75 -12.82 -16.10
C ILE A 28 4.99 -11.42 -15.51
N ILE A 29 3.96 -10.76 -14.95
CA ILE A 29 4.12 -9.43 -14.38
C ILE A 29 4.98 -9.48 -13.12
N GLU A 30 6.09 -8.75 -13.15
CA GLU A 30 6.96 -8.51 -11.99
C GLU A 30 6.67 -7.15 -11.33
N GLU A 31 6.29 -6.15 -12.13
CA GLU A 31 6.02 -4.79 -11.66
C GLU A 31 4.69 -4.27 -12.20
N PHE A 32 3.85 -3.73 -11.32
CA PHE A 32 2.57 -3.16 -11.71
C PHE A 32 2.24 -1.87 -10.97
N CYS A 33 1.72 -0.88 -11.69
CA CYS A 33 1.26 0.38 -11.14
C CYS A 33 -0.14 0.72 -11.67
N SER A 34 -1.11 0.78 -10.75
CA SER A 34 -2.40 1.40 -11.02
C SER A 34 -2.42 2.82 -10.45
N VAL A 35 -2.35 3.79 -11.36
CA VAL A 35 -2.25 5.21 -11.02
C VAL A 35 -3.58 5.81 -10.56
N ARG A 36 -4.72 5.36 -11.11
CA ARG A 36 -6.02 6.06 -10.97
C ARG A 36 -7.01 5.41 -10.01
N ASP A 37 -6.81 4.13 -9.72
CA ASP A 37 -7.67 3.32 -8.86
C ASP A 37 -6.85 2.14 -8.33
N GLU A 38 -7.48 1.30 -7.52
CA GLU A 38 -6.89 0.13 -6.90
C GLU A 38 -6.88 -1.13 -7.81
N LEU A 39 -6.93 -0.93 -9.14
CA LEU A 39 -7.20 -1.94 -10.16
C LEU A 39 -8.62 -2.50 -10.04
N PHE A 40 -9.61 -1.60 -10.05
CA PHE A 40 -11.01 -1.94 -9.81
C PHE A 40 -11.65 -2.70 -10.99
N LEU A 41 -11.59 -4.03 -10.96
CA LEU A 41 -12.06 -4.94 -12.01
C LEU A 41 -13.14 -5.91 -11.52
N ASP A 42 -13.88 -5.53 -10.48
CA ASP A 42 -14.99 -6.31 -9.95
C ASP A 42 -16.12 -6.39 -10.99
N THR A 43 -16.71 -7.55 -11.23
CA THR A 43 -17.80 -7.74 -12.22
C THR A 43 -19.19 -7.63 -11.60
N VAL A 44 -19.26 -7.57 -10.27
CA VAL A 44 -20.48 -7.44 -9.46
C VAL A 44 -20.20 -6.57 -8.22
N TYR A 45 -21.22 -5.95 -7.63
CA TYR A 45 -21.11 -5.23 -6.36
C TYR A 45 -22.30 -5.53 -5.44
N PRO A 46 -22.09 -5.78 -4.13
CA PRO A 46 -20.80 -6.01 -3.48
C PRO A 46 -20.11 -7.26 -4.05
N THR A 47 -18.78 -7.28 -4.04
CA THR A 47 -17.99 -8.37 -4.62
C THR A 47 -17.36 -9.25 -3.54
N ASN A 48 -17.16 -10.53 -3.87
CA ASN A 48 -16.23 -11.43 -3.17
C ASN A 48 -15.10 -11.87 -4.12
N GLU A 49 -14.96 -11.21 -5.27
CA GLU A 49 -13.99 -11.58 -6.27
C GLU A 49 -12.58 -11.20 -5.80
N PRO A 50 -11.59 -12.10 -5.93
CA PRO A 50 -10.22 -11.77 -5.55
C PRO A 50 -9.66 -10.61 -6.36
N LYS A 51 -8.79 -9.79 -5.78
CA LYS A 51 -8.11 -8.75 -6.57
C LYS A 51 -7.23 -9.41 -7.65
N VAL A 52 -7.34 -8.96 -8.90
CA VAL A 52 -6.73 -9.67 -10.03
C VAL A 52 -5.20 -9.74 -9.94
N TRP A 53 -4.58 -8.74 -9.33
CA TRP A 53 -3.14 -8.70 -9.13
C TRP A 53 -2.63 -9.80 -8.18
N SER A 54 -3.53 -10.42 -7.40
CA SER A 54 -3.21 -11.60 -6.57
C SER A 54 -2.99 -12.89 -7.37
N PHE A 55 -3.27 -12.88 -8.67
CA PHE A 55 -3.04 -14.01 -9.57
C PHE A 55 -1.68 -13.96 -10.27
N TRP A 56 -0.86 -12.94 -10.02
CA TRP A 56 0.44 -12.77 -10.69
C TRP A 56 1.56 -13.38 -9.82
N PRO A 57 2.02 -14.61 -10.13
CA PRO A 57 2.95 -15.35 -9.27
C PRO A 57 4.34 -14.70 -9.20
N HIS A 58 4.67 -13.86 -10.17
CA HIS A 58 5.98 -13.18 -10.27
C HIS A 58 5.96 -11.75 -9.75
N LEU A 59 4.84 -11.26 -9.19
CA LEU A 59 4.72 -9.87 -8.77
C LEU A 59 5.67 -9.53 -7.61
N GLU A 60 6.64 -8.65 -7.87
CA GLU A 60 7.62 -8.17 -6.90
C GLU A 60 7.33 -6.72 -6.48
N HIS A 61 6.82 -5.89 -7.38
CA HIS A 61 6.54 -4.48 -7.13
C HIS A 61 5.09 -4.12 -7.46
N LEU A 62 4.35 -3.62 -6.47
CA LEU A 62 2.95 -3.24 -6.61
C LEU A 62 2.73 -1.78 -6.19
N ALA A 63 2.09 -1.00 -7.04
CA ALA A 63 1.66 0.36 -6.75
C ALA A 63 0.16 0.50 -6.99
N LEU A 64 -0.58 0.96 -5.98
CA LEU A 64 -2.03 1.13 -6.03
C LEU A 64 -2.43 2.53 -5.57
N TYR A 65 -3.48 3.06 -6.19
CA TYR A 65 -4.09 4.33 -5.80
C TYR A 65 -5.38 4.08 -5.02
N ASN A 66 -5.54 4.78 -3.89
CA ASN A 66 -6.75 4.82 -3.07
C ASN A 66 -7.30 3.44 -2.70
N VAL A 67 -6.39 2.50 -2.40
CA VAL A 67 -6.75 1.18 -1.87
C VAL A 67 -7.03 1.29 -0.38
N ASP A 68 -8.09 0.63 0.07
CA ASP A 68 -8.34 0.41 1.48
C ASP A 68 -7.46 -0.74 1.99
N VAL A 69 -6.49 -0.41 2.84
CA VAL A 69 -5.50 -1.38 3.34
C VAL A 69 -6.00 -2.26 4.48
N ALA A 70 -7.15 -1.93 5.07
CA ALA A 70 -7.78 -2.73 6.12
C ALA A 70 -8.83 -3.70 5.56
N SER A 71 -9.26 -3.51 4.31
CA SER A 71 -10.19 -4.42 3.64
C SER A 71 -9.69 -5.87 3.61
N SER A 72 -10.61 -6.80 3.88
CA SER A 72 -10.33 -8.24 3.85
C SER A 72 -9.84 -8.70 2.46
N GLU A 73 -10.39 -8.13 1.39
CA GLU A 73 -10.03 -8.44 0.02
C GLU A 73 -8.58 -8.06 -0.27
N PHE A 74 -8.12 -6.92 0.24
CA PHE A 74 -6.72 -6.49 0.09
C PHE A 74 -5.77 -7.39 0.85
N LEU A 75 -6.07 -7.70 2.12
CA LEU A 75 -5.22 -8.54 2.97
C LEU A 75 -5.11 -9.99 2.45
N VAL A 76 -6.23 -10.56 1.99
CA VAL A 76 -6.25 -11.89 1.34
C VAL A 76 -5.46 -11.88 0.03
N ALA A 77 -5.57 -10.81 -0.76
CA ALA A 77 -4.85 -10.68 -2.01
C ALA A 77 -3.32 -10.54 -1.78
N LEU A 78 -2.89 -9.74 -0.79
CA LEU A 78 -1.49 -9.62 -0.40
C LEU A 78 -0.88 -10.97 0.03
N ARG A 79 -1.64 -11.82 0.72
CA ARG A 79 -1.18 -13.16 1.12
C ARG A 79 -0.73 -14.04 -0.04
N ARG A 80 -1.30 -13.82 -1.23
CA ARG A 80 -0.99 -14.60 -2.45
C ARG A 80 0.23 -14.07 -3.21
N CYS A 81 0.71 -12.89 -2.86
CA CYS A 81 1.86 -12.25 -3.51
C CYS A 81 3.16 -12.62 -2.77
N GLU A 82 3.56 -13.89 -2.85
CA GLU A 82 4.71 -14.43 -2.09
C GLU A 82 6.03 -13.72 -2.41
N ARG A 83 6.19 -13.18 -3.62
CA ARG A 83 7.41 -12.51 -4.08
C ARG A 83 7.40 -10.99 -3.87
N LEU A 84 6.35 -10.44 -3.26
CA LEU A 84 6.20 -8.99 -3.13
C LEU A 84 7.33 -8.40 -2.26
N THR A 85 8.14 -7.53 -2.86
CA THR A 85 9.25 -6.85 -2.20
C THR A 85 8.98 -5.36 -1.98
N LYS A 86 8.19 -4.71 -2.85
CA LYS A 86 7.87 -3.29 -2.72
C LYS A 86 6.39 -3.01 -2.94
N LEU A 87 5.85 -2.20 -2.04
CA LEU A 87 4.48 -1.73 -2.07
C LEU A 87 4.46 -0.19 -2.07
N VAL A 88 3.80 0.41 -3.05
CA VAL A 88 3.58 1.87 -3.10
C VAL A 88 2.08 2.13 -3.00
N LEU A 89 1.69 2.81 -1.93
CA LEU A 89 0.30 3.10 -1.63
C LEU A 89 0.09 4.60 -1.79
N THR A 90 -0.64 4.98 -2.82
CA THR A 90 -0.93 6.38 -3.13
C THR A 90 -2.29 6.72 -2.57
N ARG A 91 -2.32 7.64 -1.59
CA ARG A 91 -3.54 8.03 -0.88
C ARG A 91 -4.35 6.82 -0.35
N PRO A 92 -3.75 5.84 0.34
CA PRO A 92 -4.52 4.69 0.84
C PRO A 92 -5.56 5.11 1.89
N ASP A 93 -6.67 4.40 1.91
CA ASP A 93 -7.67 4.45 2.98
C ASP A 93 -7.39 3.33 4.01
N GLY A 94 -8.07 3.34 5.16
CA GLY A 94 -8.00 2.26 6.15
C GLY A 94 -6.69 2.17 6.95
N LEU A 95 -5.79 3.16 6.85
CA LEU A 95 -4.49 3.13 7.58
C LEU A 95 -4.67 3.03 9.11
N GLU A 96 -5.75 3.60 9.65
CA GLU A 96 -6.07 3.67 11.10
C GLU A 96 -6.93 2.53 11.62
N GLU A 97 -7.52 1.75 10.71
CA GLU A 97 -8.46 0.71 11.08
C GLU A 97 -7.75 -0.48 11.71
N CYS A 98 -8.43 -1.15 12.64
CA CYS A 98 -7.90 -2.33 13.31
C CYS A 98 -8.03 -3.54 12.41
N ILE A 99 -6.91 -4.25 12.23
CA ILE A 99 -6.83 -5.52 11.51
C ILE A 99 -6.55 -6.62 12.53
N GLU A 100 -7.22 -7.75 12.47
CA GLU A 100 -6.94 -8.87 13.38
C GLU A 100 -5.60 -9.57 13.08
N ASP A 101 -4.97 -10.18 14.09
CA ASP A 101 -3.69 -10.89 13.93
C ASP A 101 -3.79 -12.02 12.88
N SER A 102 -4.92 -12.73 12.86
CA SER A 102 -5.25 -13.83 11.95
C SER A 102 -5.45 -13.37 10.50
N GLU A 103 -5.84 -12.12 10.30
CA GLU A 103 -6.17 -11.58 8.97
C GLU A 103 -4.93 -11.04 8.26
N PHE A 104 -3.97 -10.49 9.02
CA PHE A 104 -2.78 -9.89 8.44
C PHE A 104 -1.89 -10.94 7.77
N PRO A 105 -1.48 -10.77 6.51
CA PRO A 105 -0.68 -11.75 5.79
C PRO A 105 0.78 -11.77 6.25
N PRO A 106 1.45 -12.92 6.24
CA PRO A 106 2.91 -12.96 6.32
C PRO A 106 3.50 -12.35 5.04
N LEU A 107 4.43 -11.42 5.19
CA LEU A 107 5.08 -10.71 4.08
C LEU A 107 6.61 -10.86 4.18
N PRO A 108 7.15 -12.10 4.02
CA PRO A 108 8.53 -12.42 4.40
C PRO A 108 9.59 -11.74 3.51
N HIS A 109 9.22 -11.39 2.28
CA HIS A 109 10.12 -10.77 1.30
C HIS A 109 9.90 -9.26 1.15
N LEU A 110 8.95 -8.68 1.89
CA LEU A 110 8.66 -7.26 1.81
C LEU A 110 9.83 -6.44 2.36
N GLN A 111 10.39 -5.61 1.49
CA GLN A 111 11.56 -4.77 1.77
C GLN A 111 11.20 -3.30 1.88
N ARG A 112 10.10 -2.86 1.24
CA ARG A 112 9.69 -1.46 1.25
C ARG A 112 8.19 -1.25 1.10
N VAL A 113 7.66 -0.34 1.90
CA VAL A 113 6.32 0.25 1.80
C VAL A 113 6.48 1.77 1.71
N ILE A 114 5.91 2.36 0.67
CA ILE A 114 5.95 3.81 0.42
C ILE A 114 4.52 4.34 0.49
N ILE A 115 4.26 5.26 1.42
CA ILE A 115 2.98 5.98 1.49
C ILE A 115 3.13 7.31 0.77
N VAL A 116 2.44 7.47 -0.35
CA VAL A 116 2.47 8.68 -1.17
C VAL A 116 1.20 9.49 -0.94
N ASN A 117 1.33 10.74 -0.53
CA ASN A 117 0.22 11.67 -0.39
C ASN A 117 0.74 13.11 -0.43
N THR A 118 -0.14 14.11 -0.51
CA THR A 118 0.24 15.51 -0.31
C THR A 118 0.59 15.75 1.17
N ALA A 119 1.31 16.84 1.45
CA ALA A 119 1.63 17.21 2.82
C ALA A 119 0.37 17.53 3.65
N GLU A 120 -0.73 17.96 3.03
CA GLU A 120 -2.04 18.10 3.68
C GLU A 120 -2.66 16.74 3.96
N GLY A 121 -2.69 15.84 2.97
CA GLY A 121 -3.22 14.49 3.14
C GLY A 121 -2.52 13.69 4.24
N HIS A 122 -1.19 13.79 4.34
CA HIS A 122 -0.45 13.18 5.45
C HIS A 122 -0.77 13.81 6.82
N ARG A 123 -1.10 15.11 6.87
CA ARG A 123 -1.49 15.79 8.12
C ARG A 123 -2.85 15.31 8.64
N GLN A 124 -3.71 14.80 7.76
CA GLN A 124 -5.00 14.22 8.13
C GLN A 124 -4.87 12.84 8.79
N TRP A 125 -3.70 12.20 8.72
CA TRP A 125 -3.42 10.91 9.36
C TRP A 125 -2.60 11.10 10.65
N PRO A 126 -3.23 11.22 11.83
CA PRO A 126 -2.54 11.31 13.12
C PRO A 126 -1.57 10.15 13.41
N LEU A 127 -1.67 9.02 12.71
CA LEU A 127 -0.73 7.87 12.79
C LEU A 127 0.74 8.22 12.59
N PHE A 128 1.04 9.29 11.87
CA PHE A 128 2.41 9.76 11.66
C PHE A 128 3.00 10.48 12.87
N ARG A 129 2.17 10.79 13.88
CA ARG A 129 2.61 11.41 15.14
C ARG A 129 2.52 10.47 16.33
N ARG A 130 1.64 9.46 16.27
CA ARG A 130 1.44 8.44 17.31
C ARG A 130 0.92 7.15 16.64
N PRO A 131 1.69 6.06 16.54
CA PRO A 131 1.16 4.78 16.10
C PRO A 131 0.14 4.33 17.15
N THR A 132 -1.14 4.65 16.94
CA THR A 132 -2.20 4.50 17.95
C THR A 132 -2.50 3.04 18.27
N SER A 133 -2.16 2.10 17.38
CA SER A 133 -2.31 0.68 17.67
C SER A 133 -1.37 -0.22 16.88
N ARG A 134 -0.87 -1.27 17.52
CA ARG A 134 -0.19 -2.41 16.84
C ARG A 134 -1.13 -3.16 15.89
N SER A 135 -2.45 -2.96 16.01
CA SER A 135 -3.45 -3.61 15.17
C SER A 135 -3.70 -2.90 13.84
N CYS A 136 -3.26 -1.66 13.64
CA CYS A 136 -3.47 -0.98 12.35
C CYS A 136 -2.47 -1.47 11.28
N PHE A 137 -2.72 -1.19 10.00
CA PHE A 137 -1.89 -1.68 8.89
C PHE A 137 -0.40 -1.36 9.07
N LEU A 138 -0.06 -0.12 9.39
CA LEU A 138 1.34 0.27 9.62
C LEU A 138 1.92 -0.42 10.86
N GLY A 139 1.13 -0.51 11.94
CA GLY A 139 1.48 -1.24 13.16
C GLY A 139 1.82 -2.71 12.89
N ARG A 140 1.03 -3.36 12.04
CA ARG A 140 1.21 -4.75 11.59
C ARG A 140 2.46 -4.92 10.72
N ILE A 141 2.73 -4.01 9.80
CA ILE A 141 3.98 -4.02 9.01
C ILE A 141 5.20 -3.94 9.93
N PHE A 142 5.16 -3.08 10.97
CA PHE A 142 6.24 -3.00 11.95
C PHE A 142 6.43 -4.30 12.77
N THR A 143 5.38 -5.10 12.99
CA THR A 143 5.46 -6.32 13.82
C THR A 143 5.66 -7.60 13.03
N ALA A 144 5.22 -7.66 11.77
CA ALA A 144 5.21 -8.89 10.96
C ALA A 144 6.48 -9.13 10.15
N THR A 145 7.36 -8.13 10.00
CA THR A 145 8.55 -8.26 9.14
C THR A 145 9.62 -9.12 9.84
N PRO A 146 10.14 -10.21 9.23
CA PRO A 146 11.02 -11.20 9.90
C PRO A 146 12.37 -10.68 10.43
N HIS A 147 12.77 -9.45 10.11
CA HIS A 147 13.85 -8.75 10.83
C HIS A 147 13.47 -8.33 12.26
N PHE A 148 12.21 -8.52 12.64
CA PHE A 148 11.65 -8.18 13.93
C PHE A 148 11.21 -9.45 14.69
N SER A 149 12.18 -10.13 15.30
CA SER A 149 11.87 -10.87 16.53
C SER A 149 12.03 -9.91 17.70
N PRO A 150 11.10 -9.87 18.67
CA PRO A 150 11.30 -9.17 19.94
C PRO A 150 12.63 -9.54 20.62
N ALA A 151 13.11 -10.78 20.40
CA ALA A 151 14.40 -11.26 20.89
C ALA A 151 15.59 -10.63 20.14
N THR A 152 15.46 -10.36 18.84
CA THR A 152 16.51 -9.71 18.02
C THR A 152 16.63 -8.22 18.35
N TYR A 153 15.54 -7.53 18.67
CA TYR A 153 15.58 -6.11 19.06
C TYR A 153 16.24 -5.86 20.43
N MET A 154 16.23 -6.86 21.30
CA MET A 154 16.97 -6.84 22.58
C MET A 154 18.44 -7.28 22.42
N ALA A 155 18.80 -7.86 21.27
CA ALA A 155 20.14 -8.40 20.99
C ALA A 155 20.94 -7.56 19.96
N GLU A 156 20.30 -6.84 19.05
CA GLU A 156 20.93 -5.90 18.13
C GLU A 156 21.07 -4.50 18.76
N PRO A 157 22.11 -3.73 18.37
CA PRO A 157 22.17 -2.32 18.72
C PRO A 157 20.91 -1.63 18.22
N THR A 158 20.16 -0.99 19.13
CA THR A 158 18.89 -0.29 18.85
C THR A 158 18.96 0.64 17.64
N ALA A 159 20.13 1.18 17.30
CA ALA A 159 20.35 2.01 16.12
C ALA A 159 20.30 1.24 14.78
N ALA A 160 20.80 0.00 14.71
CA ALA A 160 20.81 -0.80 13.48
C ALA A 160 19.41 -1.32 13.13
N ALA A 161 18.68 -1.82 14.13
CA ALA A 161 17.29 -2.24 13.99
C ALA A 161 16.37 -1.05 13.61
N ARG A 162 16.61 0.14 14.19
CA ARG A 162 15.93 1.39 13.76
C ARG A 162 16.24 1.73 12.30
N GLY A 163 17.50 1.67 11.89
CA GLY A 163 17.90 1.96 10.50
C GLY A 163 17.30 1.00 9.46
N GLY A 164 17.01 -0.25 9.84
CA GLY A 164 16.28 -1.21 8.98
C GLY A 164 14.80 -0.84 8.80
N ILE A 165 14.12 -0.49 9.89
CA ILE A 165 12.72 -0.05 9.87
C ILE A 165 12.55 1.25 9.07
N ASP A 166 13.44 2.22 9.31
CA ASP A 166 13.40 3.53 8.65
C ASP A 166 13.54 3.42 7.12
N ARG A 167 14.05 2.27 6.64
CA ARG A 167 14.14 1.93 5.22
C ARG A 167 12.95 1.14 4.69
N LEU A 168 12.29 0.38 5.57
CA LEU A 168 11.11 -0.41 5.23
C LEU A 168 9.93 0.49 4.97
N LEU A 169 9.60 1.41 5.89
CA LEU A 169 8.39 2.19 5.81
C LEU A 169 8.70 3.70 5.69
N VAL A 170 8.33 4.28 4.56
CA VAL A 170 8.61 5.69 4.24
C VAL A 170 7.37 6.41 3.72
N SER A 171 7.28 7.71 3.99
CA SER A 171 6.29 8.59 3.37
C SER A 171 6.92 9.55 2.38
N ILE A 172 6.15 9.92 1.37
CA ILE A 172 6.53 10.96 0.41
C ILE A 172 5.43 12.02 0.40
N ASN A 173 5.85 13.25 0.65
CA ASN A 173 5.04 14.43 0.45
C ASN A 173 5.14 14.85 -1.02
N VAL A 174 4.06 14.63 -1.78
CA VAL A 174 3.95 15.12 -3.14
C VAL A 174 3.90 16.65 -3.12
N PRO A 175 4.79 17.36 -3.85
CA PRO A 175 4.75 18.81 -3.94
C PRO A 175 3.43 19.28 -4.56
N MET A 176 2.73 20.20 -3.87
CA MET A 176 1.51 20.81 -4.38
C MET A 176 1.85 21.98 -5.31
N PRO A 177 1.48 21.95 -6.60
CA PRO A 177 1.67 23.09 -7.49
C PRO A 177 0.78 24.27 -7.09
N ALA A 178 1.26 25.50 -7.31
CA ALA A 178 0.48 26.70 -7.01
C ALA A 178 -0.85 26.71 -7.78
N GLY A 179 -1.95 27.05 -7.09
CA GLY A 179 -3.29 27.11 -7.68
C GLY A 179 -3.96 25.75 -7.90
N ARG A 180 -3.39 24.66 -7.37
CA ARG A 180 -3.98 23.31 -7.40
C ARG A 180 -4.47 22.85 -6.03
N ASP A 181 -4.68 23.78 -5.10
CA ASP A 181 -5.27 23.48 -3.80
C ASP A 181 -6.63 22.78 -3.95
N GLY A 182 -6.80 21.64 -3.27
CA GLY A 182 -7.99 20.80 -3.37
C GLY A 182 -7.97 19.75 -4.49
N TYR A 183 -6.94 19.73 -5.33
CA TYR A 183 -6.73 18.72 -6.40
C TYR A 183 -5.69 17.65 -5.99
N ASP A 184 -5.67 17.30 -4.70
CA ASP A 184 -4.72 16.35 -4.11
C ASP A 184 -4.72 15.00 -4.85
N ALA A 185 -5.88 14.57 -5.38
CA ALA A 185 -6.02 13.31 -6.09
C ALA A 185 -5.23 13.36 -7.40
N GLU A 186 -5.56 14.33 -8.24
CA GLU A 186 -4.96 14.51 -9.56
C GLU A 186 -3.46 14.77 -9.44
N VAL A 187 -3.03 15.56 -8.46
CA VAL A 187 -1.62 15.86 -8.22
C VAL A 187 -0.85 14.59 -7.83
N CYS A 188 -1.35 13.78 -6.89
CA CYS A 188 -0.71 12.52 -6.55
C CYS A 188 -0.69 11.53 -7.72
N GLN A 189 -1.79 11.42 -8.46
CA GLN A 189 -1.89 10.54 -9.62
C GLN A 189 -0.89 10.94 -10.72
N GLU A 190 -0.80 12.23 -11.05
CA GLU A 190 0.15 12.75 -12.03
C GLU A 190 1.60 12.50 -11.59
N TRP A 191 1.90 12.77 -10.32
CA TRP A 191 3.22 12.57 -9.75
C TRP A 191 3.66 11.10 -9.82
N VAL A 192 2.82 10.17 -9.33
CA VAL A 192 3.11 8.73 -9.36
C VAL A 192 3.23 8.22 -10.79
N ARG A 193 2.38 8.69 -11.71
CA ARG A 193 2.47 8.35 -13.13
C ARG A 193 3.82 8.71 -13.72
N ASN A 194 4.30 9.92 -13.46
CA ASN A 194 5.57 10.40 -14.02
C ASN A 194 6.73 9.52 -13.53
N HIS A 195 6.75 9.21 -12.23
CA HIS A 195 7.74 8.30 -11.62
C HIS A 195 7.60 6.83 -12.09
N ALA A 196 6.39 6.39 -12.44
CA ALA A 196 6.19 5.06 -13.02
C ALA A 196 6.74 4.98 -14.44
N ILE A 197 6.50 6.00 -15.27
CA ILE A 197 6.93 6.07 -16.67
C ILE A 197 8.46 6.14 -16.79
N ASP A 198 9.12 6.89 -15.90
CA ASP A 198 10.58 7.02 -15.91
C ASP A 198 11.32 5.91 -15.14
N GLY A 199 10.58 4.98 -14.51
CA GLY A 199 11.12 3.84 -13.75
C GLY A 199 11.75 4.21 -12.40
N SER A 200 11.54 5.43 -11.91
CA SER A 200 12.08 5.88 -10.62
C SER A 200 11.16 5.58 -9.42
N LEU A 201 9.88 5.25 -9.65
CA LEU A 201 8.88 4.98 -8.60
C LEU A 201 9.39 4.01 -7.52
N TRP A 202 10.04 2.92 -7.93
CA TRP A 202 10.53 1.87 -7.04
C TRP A 202 11.85 2.18 -6.33
N LYS A 203 12.46 3.31 -6.68
CA LYS A 203 13.77 3.79 -6.17
C LYS A 203 13.63 5.04 -5.32
N LEU A 204 12.39 5.54 -5.15
CA LEU A 204 12.13 6.72 -4.36
C LEU A 204 12.64 6.60 -2.93
N HIS A 205 13.12 7.73 -2.43
CA HIS A 205 13.53 7.92 -1.05
C HIS A 205 12.51 8.86 -0.40
N GLY A 206 11.90 8.39 0.68
CA GLY A 206 10.94 9.17 1.48
C GLY A 206 11.47 9.51 2.86
N ALA A 207 10.67 10.24 3.62
CA ALA A 207 10.91 10.43 5.04
C ALA A 207 10.56 9.12 5.77
N PRO A 208 11.41 8.62 6.69
CA PRO A 208 11.05 7.48 7.53
C PRO A 208 9.75 7.73 8.30
N ILE A 209 8.88 6.73 8.35
CA ILE A 209 7.72 6.74 9.23
C ILE A 209 8.21 6.21 10.59
N SER A 210 8.56 7.12 11.50
CA SER A 210 9.14 6.76 12.80
C SER A 210 8.12 6.07 13.71
N ARG A 211 8.63 5.10 14.46
CA ARG A 211 7.94 4.44 15.56
C ARG A 211 8.18 5.25 16.85
N ASP A 212 7.67 6.48 16.93
CA ASP A 212 7.54 7.16 18.23
C ASP A 212 6.34 6.56 18.97
N MET A 213 6.47 5.29 19.33
CA MET A 213 5.59 4.64 20.29
C MET A 213 6.03 5.11 21.66
N GLU A 214 5.26 5.98 22.31
CA GLU A 214 5.44 6.21 23.75
C GLU A 214 5.46 4.84 24.44
N GLN A 215 6.49 4.61 25.25
CA GLN A 215 6.36 3.71 26.39
C GLN A 215 5.20 4.28 27.21
N THR A 216 3.98 3.79 26.98
CA THR A 216 2.97 3.88 28.02
C THR A 216 3.51 3.04 29.15
N LEU A 217 4.18 3.74 30.06
CA LEU A 217 4.58 3.26 31.36
C LEU A 217 3.39 2.49 31.93
N LEU A 218 3.60 1.19 32.11
CA LEU A 218 2.92 0.44 33.15
C LEU A 218 3.22 1.17 34.46
N CYS A 219 2.30 2.03 34.88
CA CYS A 219 2.14 2.50 36.25
C CYS A 219 0.76 2.06 36.71
#